data_AF-A0A7I4F882-F1
#
_entry.id   AF-A0A7I4F882-F1
#
_cell.length_a   1.000
_cell.length_b   1.000
_cell.length_c   1.000
_cell.angle_alpha   90.00
_cell.angle_beta   90.00
_cell.angle_gamma   90.00
#
_symmetry.space_group_name_H-M   'P 1'
#
loop_
_entity.id
_entity.type
_entity.pdbx_description
1 polymer ?
#
loop_
_entity_poly.entity_id
_entity_poly.type
_entity_poly.pdbx_seq_one_letter_code
_entity_poly.pdbx_strand_id
1 'polypeptide(L)'
;MVSWLRRSKSSWRIVCSPTISWLLQRLMMRSGSGDNMQIQLDSLEELDEVYEEVEENQAYFRGRISSSGMSFNIPSPSSEGRRESGSYRLPWMRSSHEMAQALSMEERCDIAAAETNLNKEQMNIYRQESERILDELQAAYDEAELRIGEIRRDVADFHREVIVEASERGTETASSEHVLKFLQQKVRKTRSNTEKLRERNATLQGNIAKTEAALEIKKDLSDVLHAVDFDQLAIQKQQLEARLRDRENEVFRLKRENLKTEKALEKTHSQLRVLFEEYNVIKATLLERQPQLHRVREDTAKAIALKRKMQESLQQFMKERESSSGEKKPTAMEYLDLKKRVAILQQKSHAMQMKVGVADLTATQLGVKLCKAIKACKE
;
A
#
# COMPACT_ATOMS: atom_id res chain seq x y z
N MET A 1 -3.10 -51.62 -8.37
CA MET A 1 -2.49 -52.32 -9.52
C MET A 1 -3.59 -52.47 -10.57
N VAL A 2 -3.75 -51.57 -11.55
CA VAL A 2 -2.97 -51.46 -12.82
C VAL A 2 -3.06 -52.80 -13.58
N SER A 3 -3.59 -52.97 -14.80
CA SER A 3 -3.74 -52.07 -15.95
C SER A 3 -4.79 -52.52 -17.00
N TRP A 4 -5.47 -51.53 -17.59
CA TRP A 4 -5.71 -51.29 -19.03
C TRP A 4 -6.15 -52.40 -20.00
N LEU A 5 -7.28 -52.17 -20.68
CA LEU A 5 -7.32 -52.13 -22.15
C LEU A 5 -8.46 -51.22 -22.67
N ARG A 6 -8.18 -50.56 -23.78
CA ARG A 6 -8.87 -49.38 -24.32
C ARG A 6 -9.75 -49.78 -25.52
N ARG A 7 -10.81 -48.98 -25.75
CA ARG A 7 -11.47 -48.66 -27.05
C ARG A 7 -12.43 -49.68 -27.68
N SER A 8 -13.71 -49.32 -27.80
CA SER A 8 -14.40 -48.97 -29.05
C SER A 8 -15.92 -49.23 -28.98
N LYS A 9 -16.67 -48.41 -29.72
CA LYS A 9 -18.13 -48.47 -29.96
C LYS A 9 -18.59 -49.86 -30.39
N SER A 10 -19.57 -50.43 -29.69
CA SER A 10 -20.69 -51.18 -30.30
C SER A 10 -21.62 -51.75 -29.23
N SER A 11 -22.85 -51.25 -29.22
CA SER A 11 -24.10 -51.98 -28.93
C SER A 11 -24.09 -52.97 -27.76
N TRP A 12 -24.55 -52.53 -26.59
CA TRP A 12 -25.15 -53.44 -25.61
C TRP A 12 -26.53 -53.84 -26.14
N ARG A 13 -26.62 -54.91 -26.96
CA ARG A 13 -27.89 -55.61 -27.14
C ARG A 13 -28.12 -56.44 -25.89
N ILE A 14 -28.97 -55.93 -25.01
CA ILE A 14 -29.61 -56.77 -23.98
C ILE A 14 -30.49 -57.75 -24.75
N VAL A 15 -30.05 -59.01 -24.85
CA VAL A 15 -30.89 -60.10 -25.35
C VAL A 15 -31.86 -60.44 -24.22
N CYS A 16 -32.97 -59.68 -24.14
CA CYS A 16 -34.09 -60.03 -23.29
C CYS A 16 -34.75 -61.28 -23.88
N SER A 17 -34.81 -62.36 -23.08
CA SER A 17 -35.61 -63.54 -23.39
C SER A 17 -37.04 -63.13 -23.81
N PRO A 18 -37.64 -63.72 -24.86
CA PRO A 18 -38.98 -63.36 -25.35
C PRO A 18 -40.06 -63.41 -24.27
N THR A 19 -39.86 -64.24 -23.23
CA THR A 19 -40.76 -64.38 -22.10
C THR A 19 -40.76 -63.18 -21.15
N ILE A 20 -39.63 -62.48 -20.98
CA ILE A 20 -39.53 -61.31 -20.08
C ILE A 20 -40.08 -60.07 -20.78
N SER A 21 -39.82 -59.90 -22.08
CA SER A 21 -40.40 -58.79 -22.86
C SER A 21 -41.92 -58.87 -22.89
N TRP A 22 -42.49 -60.06 -23.08
CA TRP A 22 -43.93 -60.24 -23.10
C TRP A 22 -44.57 -60.05 -21.71
N LEU A 23 -43.89 -60.46 -20.64
CA LEU A 23 -44.34 -60.22 -19.26
C LEU A 23 -44.24 -58.74 -18.87
N LEU A 24 -43.16 -58.03 -19.23
CA LEU A 24 -43.00 -56.59 -19.00
C LEU A 24 -43.98 -55.78 -19.83
N GLN A 25 -44.19 -56.11 -21.10
CA GLN A 25 -45.15 -55.44 -21.95
C GLN A 25 -46.60 -55.70 -21.48
N ARG A 26 -46.88 -56.90 -20.95
CA ARG A 26 -48.19 -57.23 -20.35
C ARG A 26 -48.38 -56.64 -18.94
N LEU A 27 -47.30 -56.38 -18.18
CA LEU A 27 -47.34 -55.65 -16.91
C LEU A 27 -47.50 -54.14 -17.15
N MET A 28 -46.78 -53.57 -18.11
CA MET A 28 -46.91 -52.17 -18.51
C MET A 28 -48.27 -51.86 -19.14
N MET A 29 -48.91 -52.82 -19.81
CA MET A 29 -50.27 -52.70 -20.34
C MET A 29 -51.38 -53.05 -19.31
N ARG A 30 -51.08 -53.72 -18.18
CA ARG A 30 -52.08 -54.05 -17.12
C ARG A 30 -52.09 -53.07 -15.97
N SER A 31 -51.00 -52.37 -15.70
CA SER A 31 -51.05 -51.10 -14.97
C SER A 31 -51.52 -50.05 -15.96
N GLY A 32 -52.59 -49.29 -15.70
CA GLY A 32 -53.08 -48.19 -16.56
C GLY A 32 -52.07 -47.03 -16.80
N SER A 33 -50.77 -47.28 -16.61
CA SER A 33 -49.66 -46.39 -16.88
C SER A 33 -49.38 -46.20 -18.37
N GLY A 34 -49.79 -47.12 -19.24
CA GLY A 34 -49.67 -46.96 -20.70
C GLY A 34 -50.58 -45.85 -21.21
N ASP A 35 -51.87 -45.90 -20.83
CA ASP A 35 -52.85 -44.87 -21.19
C ASP A 35 -52.51 -43.53 -20.53
N ASN A 36 -52.00 -43.53 -19.30
CA ASN A 36 -51.58 -42.30 -18.61
C ASN A 36 -50.32 -41.67 -19.25
N MET A 37 -49.37 -42.47 -19.75
CA MET A 37 -48.24 -41.95 -20.55
C MET A 37 -48.70 -41.47 -21.93
N GLN A 38 -49.66 -42.15 -22.56
CA GLN A 38 -50.20 -41.75 -23.86
C GLN A 38 -50.96 -40.42 -23.74
N ILE A 39 -51.81 -40.26 -22.71
CA ILE A 39 -52.47 -38.99 -22.40
C ILE A 39 -51.45 -37.89 -22.09
N GLN A 40 -50.35 -38.21 -21.40
CA GLN A 40 -49.26 -37.25 -21.15
C GLN A 40 -48.50 -36.86 -22.41
N LEU A 41 -48.30 -37.79 -23.36
CA LEU A 41 -47.67 -37.51 -24.65
C LEU A 41 -48.60 -36.69 -25.55
N ASP A 42 -49.87 -37.05 -25.64
CA ASP A 42 -50.88 -36.33 -26.42
C ASP A 42 -51.09 -34.90 -25.85
N SER A 43 -51.07 -34.74 -24.52
CA SER A 43 -51.12 -33.42 -23.86
C SER A 43 -49.85 -32.59 -24.08
N LEU A 44 -48.69 -33.23 -24.24
CA LEU A 44 -47.42 -32.57 -24.54
C LEU A 44 -47.35 -32.15 -26.02
N GLU A 45 -47.89 -32.97 -26.92
CA GLU A 45 -47.97 -32.69 -28.37
C GLU A 45 -48.97 -31.56 -28.65
N GLU A 46 -50.14 -31.55 -28.00
CA GLU A 46 -51.08 -30.41 -28.06
C GLU A 46 -50.45 -29.12 -27.49
N LEU A 47 -49.59 -29.22 -26.48
CA LEU A 47 -48.87 -28.06 -25.94
C LEU A 47 -47.83 -27.54 -26.94
N ASP A 48 -47.08 -28.43 -27.61
CA ASP A 48 -46.09 -28.05 -28.64
C ASP A 48 -46.76 -27.39 -29.85
N GLU A 49 -47.92 -27.89 -30.30
CA GLU A 49 -48.70 -27.26 -31.38
C GLU A 49 -49.15 -25.83 -30.99
N VAL A 50 -49.63 -25.63 -29.77
CA VAL A 50 -50.00 -24.30 -29.27
C VAL A 50 -48.78 -23.38 -29.12
N TYR A 51 -47.60 -23.94 -28.82
CA TYR A 51 -46.35 -23.17 -28.78
C TYR A 51 -45.90 -22.71 -30.17
N GLU A 52 -45.94 -23.58 -31.18
CA GLU A 52 -45.64 -23.21 -32.56
C GLU A 52 -46.61 -22.15 -33.08
N GLU A 53 -47.91 -22.27 -32.78
CA GLU A 53 -48.93 -21.31 -33.20
C GLU A 53 -48.77 -19.94 -32.53
N VAL A 54 -48.29 -19.91 -31.27
CA VAL A 54 -47.95 -18.66 -30.56
C VAL A 54 -46.66 -18.03 -31.10
N GLU A 55 -45.64 -18.82 -31.45
CA GLU A 55 -44.41 -18.31 -32.06
C GLU A 55 -44.67 -17.76 -33.47
N GLU A 56 -45.48 -18.43 -34.29
CA GLU A 56 -45.89 -17.92 -35.60
C GLU A 56 -46.67 -16.61 -35.48
N ASN A 57 -47.59 -16.53 -34.53
CA ASN A 57 -48.34 -15.30 -34.27
C ASN A 57 -47.43 -14.17 -33.75
N GLN A 58 -46.47 -14.46 -32.87
CA GLN A 58 -45.48 -13.47 -32.43
C GLN A 58 -44.57 -13.02 -33.59
N ALA A 59 -44.14 -13.94 -34.47
CA ALA A 59 -43.34 -13.63 -35.64
C ALA A 59 -44.12 -12.76 -36.64
N TYR A 60 -45.40 -13.05 -36.85
CA TYR A 60 -46.30 -12.26 -37.68
C TYR A 60 -46.46 -10.83 -37.13
N PHE A 61 -46.69 -10.67 -35.83
CA PHE A 61 -46.79 -9.34 -35.20
C PHE A 61 -45.46 -8.57 -35.25
N ARG A 62 -44.33 -9.25 -34.99
CA ARG A 62 -42.99 -8.64 -35.03
C ARG A 62 -42.59 -8.22 -36.45
N GLY A 63 -42.99 -9.00 -37.47
CA GLY A 63 -42.86 -8.65 -38.88
C GLY A 63 -43.72 -7.46 -39.28
N ARG A 64 -44.94 -7.36 -38.73
CA ARG A 64 -45.84 -6.23 -38.99
C ARG A 64 -45.34 -4.91 -38.41
N ILE A 65 -44.82 -4.93 -37.18
CA ILE A 65 -44.19 -3.77 -36.54
C ILE A 65 -42.95 -3.32 -37.32
N SER A 66 -42.17 -4.26 -37.85
CA SER A 66 -41.02 -3.95 -38.70
C SER A 66 -41.41 -3.40 -40.09
N SER A 67 -42.60 -3.78 -40.60
CA SER A 67 -43.13 -3.30 -41.90
C SER A 67 -43.88 -1.97 -41.81
N SER A 68 -44.40 -1.60 -40.64
CA SER A 68 -45.02 -0.30 -40.38
C SER A 68 -43.98 0.76 -40.01
N GLY A 69 -42.91 0.86 -40.81
CA GLY A 69 -42.19 2.12 -40.92
C GLY A 69 -43.09 3.09 -41.68
N MET A 70 -43.78 3.99 -40.99
CA MET A 70 -44.55 5.07 -41.60
C MET A 70 -43.61 5.94 -42.44
N SER A 71 -43.51 5.65 -43.74
CA SER A 71 -42.81 6.49 -44.70
C SER A 71 -43.75 7.63 -45.11
N PHE A 72 -43.51 8.80 -44.54
CA PHE A 72 -44.19 10.04 -44.90
C PHE A 72 -43.62 10.54 -46.24
N ASN A 73 -44.31 10.26 -47.34
CA ASN A 73 -43.97 10.77 -48.66
C ASN A 73 -44.28 12.27 -48.74
N ILE A 74 -43.23 13.10 -48.77
CA ILE A 74 -43.32 14.51 -49.17
C ILE A 74 -43.24 14.58 -50.71
N PRO A 75 -44.26 15.07 -51.43
CA PRO A 75 -44.17 15.22 -52.88
C PRO A 75 -43.18 16.34 -53.25
N SER A 76 -42.13 15.98 -53.99
CA SER A 76 -41.26 16.96 -54.65
C SER A 76 -41.91 17.43 -55.96
N PRO A 77 -41.91 18.73 -56.29
CA PRO A 77 -42.53 19.21 -57.52
C PRO A 77 -41.62 18.91 -58.73
N SER A 78 -42.17 18.14 -59.66
CA SER A 78 -41.64 17.87 -60.99
C SER A 78 -41.44 19.17 -61.79
N SER A 79 -40.23 19.37 -62.29
CA SER A 79 -39.86 20.43 -63.22
C SER A 79 -40.22 20.05 -64.66
N GLU A 80 -41.34 20.54 -65.17
CA GLU A 80 -41.61 20.53 -66.62
C GLU A 80 -42.62 21.61 -67.00
N GLY A 81 -42.20 22.56 -67.83
CA GLY A 81 -43.08 23.66 -68.24
C GLY A 81 -42.40 24.83 -68.95
N ARG A 82 -41.69 24.53 -70.04
CA ARG A 82 -41.17 25.52 -71.01
C ARG A 82 -42.36 26.15 -71.74
N ARG A 83 -42.55 27.48 -71.64
CA ARG A 83 -43.30 28.28 -72.63
C ARG A 83 -42.59 29.61 -72.85
N GLU A 84 -42.22 29.84 -74.10
CA GLU A 84 -41.68 31.09 -74.63
C GLU A 84 -42.77 32.12 -74.91
N SER A 85 -42.31 33.37 -75.01
CA SER A 85 -42.85 34.49 -75.79
C SER A 85 -43.83 35.45 -75.13
N GLY A 86 -43.47 36.74 -75.22
CA GLY A 86 -44.41 37.85 -75.16
C GLY A 86 -43.93 39.05 -74.37
N SER A 87 -42.90 39.74 -74.85
CA SER A 87 -42.61 41.11 -74.42
C SER A 87 -43.70 42.03 -74.96
N TYR A 88 -44.63 42.44 -74.09
CA TYR A 88 -45.45 43.64 -74.28
C TYR A 88 -45.56 44.35 -72.94
N ARG A 89 -44.67 45.32 -72.68
CA ARG A 89 -44.86 46.25 -71.56
C ARG A 89 -46.00 47.20 -71.91
N LEU A 90 -47.13 47.05 -71.23
CA LEU A 90 -48.25 47.97 -71.29
C LEU A 90 -48.12 49.04 -70.17
N PRO A 91 -48.13 50.36 -70.48
CA PRO A 91 -47.89 51.46 -69.55
C PRO A 91 -48.97 51.77 -68.48
N TRP A 92 -49.73 50.78 -68.00
CA TRP A 92 -50.74 50.96 -66.94
C TRP A 92 -50.54 50.04 -65.73
N MET A 93 -49.36 49.41 -65.62
CA MET A 93 -48.90 48.90 -64.32
C MET A 93 -48.54 50.07 -63.40
N ARG A 94 -49.55 50.67 -62.79
CA ARG A 94 -49.53 51.28 -61.46
C ARG A 94 -50.94 51.78 -61.15
N SER A 95 -51.66 51.02 -60.34
CA SER A 95 -52.16 51.49 -59.03
C SER A 95 -53.20 50.50 -58.48
N SER A 96 -53.34 50.51 -57.15
CA SER A 96 -54.01 49.55 -56.27
C SER A 96 -53.22 48.24 -56.12
N HIS A 97 -52.43 48.00 -55.07
CA HIS A 97 -52.66 48.42 -53.68
C HIS A 97 -54.13 48.29 -53.26
N GLU A 98 -54.72 47.14 -53.58
CA GLU A 98 -55.80 46.60 -52.75
C GLU A 98 -55.36 45.23 -52.23
N MET A 99 -54.74 45.30 -51.05
CA MET A 99 -54.84 44.32 -49.97
C MET A 99 -54.27 42.91 -50.18
N ALA A 100 -53.01 42.85 -50.59
CA ALA A 100 -52.08 41.95 -49.92
C ALA A 100 -50.78 42.72 -49.73
N GLN A 101 -50.51 43.23 -48.53
CA GLN A 101 -49.16 43.62 -48.18
C GLN A 101 -48.29 42.37 -48.38
N ALA A 102 -47.54 42.32 -49.48
CA ALA A 102 -46.60 41.25 -49.71
C ALA A 102 -45.53 41.40 -48.65
N LEU A 103 -45.57 40.51 -47.65
CA LEU A 103 -44.59 40.43 -46.56
C LEU A 103 -43.18 40.53 -47.14
N SER A 104 -42.33 41.34 -46.50
CA SER A 104 -40.92 41.47 -46.84
C SER A 104 -40.27 40.09 -46.89
N MET A 105 -39.20 39.92 -47.68
CA MET A 105 -38.45 38.66 -47.68
C MET A 105 -37.95 38.32 -46.28
N GLU A 106 -37.57 39.32 -45.49
CA GLU A 106 -37.15 39.18 -44.10
C GLU A 106 -38.31 38.67 -43.22
N GLU A 107 -39.48 39.32 -43.28
CA GLU A 107 -40.69 38.88 -42.54
C GLU A 107 -41.11 37.45 -42.93
N ARG A 108 -40.93 37.06 -44.20
CA ARG A 108 -41.19 35.68 -44.66
C ARG A 108 -40.18 34.68 -44.10
N CYS A 109 -38.90 35.05 -44.02
CA CYS A 109 -37.88 34.23 -43.39
C CYS A 109 -38.15 34.09 -41.88
N ASP A 110 -38.58 35.16 -41.21
CA ASP A 110 -38.91 35.14 -39.79
C ASP A 110 -40.14 34.26 -39.51
N ILE A 111 -41.19 34.38 -40.32
CA ILE A 111 -42.37 33.51 -40.22
C ILE A 111 -41.99 32.05 -40.49
N ALA A 112 -41.17 31.78 -41.51
CA ALA A 112 -40.70 30.42 -41.79
C ALA A 112 -39.84 29.87 -40.65
N ALA A 113 -38.96 30.68 -40.06
CA ALA A 113 -38.15 30.29 -38.91
C ALA A 113 -39.02 30.02 -37.68
N ALA A 114 -39.99 30.89 -37.38
CA ALA A 114 -40.94 30.70 -36.29
C ALA A 114 -41.77 29.42 -36.47
N GLU A 115 -42.29 29.19 -37.68
CA GLU A 115 -43.03 27.98 -38.03
C GLU A 115 -42.16 26.71 -37.91
N THR A 116 -40.88 26.77 -38.32
CA THR A 116 -39.97 25.63 -38.13
C THR A 116 -39.67 25.36 -36.66
N ASN A 117 -39.60 26.39 -35.82
CA ASN A 117 -39.39 26.22 -34.38
C ASN A 117 -40.63 25.65 -33.70
N LEU A 118 -41.82 26.15 -34.04
CA LEU A 118 -43.10 25.62 -33.56
C LEU A 118 -43.26 24.15 -33.96
N ASN A 119 -42.97 23.80 -35.22
CA ASN A 119 -43.01 22.42 -35.68
C ASN A 119 -42.00 21.52 -34.93
N LYS A 120 -40.80 22.02 -34.61
CA LYS A 120 -39.82 21.27 -33.79
C LYS A 120 -40.34 21.04 -32.37
N GLU A 121 -40.93 22.06 -31.75
CA GLU A 121 -41.53 21.95 -30.42
C GLU A 121 -42.66 20.93 -30.40
N GLN A 122 -43.57 21.01 -31.38
CA GLN A 122 -44.64 20.02 -31.53
C GLN A 122 -44.10 18.61 -31.76
N MET A 123 -43.08 18.45 -32.61
CA MET A 123 -42.46 17.15 -32.87
C MET A 123 -41.78 16.58 -31.61
N ASN A 124 -41.19 17.43 -30.77
CA ASN A 124 -40.64 17.03 -29.47
C ASN A 124 -41.74 16.58 -28.50
N ILE A 125 -42.87 17.27 -28.45
CA ILE A 125 -44.02 16.88 -27.63
C ILE A 125 -44.55 15.51 -28.09
N TYR A 126 -44.78 15.33 -29.39
CA TYR A 126 -45.22 14.04 -29.92
C TYR A 126 -44.22 12.92 -29.66
N ARG A 127 -42.91 13.21 -29.73
CA ARG A 127 -41.87 12.25 -29.41
C ARG A 127 -41.92 11.84 -27.93
N GLN A 128 -41.97 12.81 -27.01
CA GLN A 128 -42.07 12.53 -25.57
C GLN A 128 -43.30 11.71 -25.24
N GLU A 129 -44.45 12.05 -25.83
CA GLU A 129 -45.69 11.30 -25.65
C GLU A 129 -45.59 9.88 -26.23
N SER A 130 -44.95 9.72 -27.39
CA SER A 130 -44.72 8.40 -27.98
C SER A 130 -43.78 7.54 -27.13
N GLU A 131 -42.72 8.11 -26.56
CA GLU A 131 -41.79 7.43 -25.65
C GLU A 131 -42.53 7.01 -24.38
N ARG A 132 -43.36 7.90 -23.80
CA ARG A 132 -44.21 7.59 -22.64
C ARG A 132 -45.15 6.41 -22.91
N ILE A 133 -45.83 6.42 -24.05
CA ILE A 133 -46.76 5.34 -24.44
C ILE A 133 -46.00 4.02 -24.66
N LEU A 134 -44.82 4.06 -25.29
CA LEU A 134 -44.00 2.87 -25.48
C LEU A 134 -43.56 2.26 -24.15
N ASP A 135 -43.13 3.09 -23.19
CA ASP A 135 -42.76 2.63 -21.85
C ASP A 135 -43.95 1.99 -21.12
N GLU A 136 -45.16 2.58 -21.23
CA GLU A 136 -46.39 2.01 -20.66
C GLU A 136 -46.78 0.67 -21.28
N LEU A 137 -46.70 0.57 -22.61
CA LEU A 137 -47.00 -0.68 -23.32
C LEU A 137 -45.98 -1.76 -22.99
N GLN A 138 -44.69 -1.41 -22.88
CA GLN A 138 -43.65 -2.34 -22.49
C GLN A 138 -43.86 -2.83 -21.05
N ALA A 139 -44.18 -1.94 -20.10
CA ALA A 139 -44.49 -2.33 -18.73
C ALA A 139 -45.71 -3.28 -18.65
N ALA A 140 -46.76 -3.01 -19.44
CA ALA A 140 -47.94 -3.87 -19.51
C ALA A 140 -47.62 -5.25 -20.13
N TYR A 141 -46.77 -5.28 -21.15
CA TYR A 141 -46.30 -6.52 -21.78
C TYR A 141 -45.49 -7.37 -20.79
N ASP A 142 -44.53 -6.77 -20.09
CA ASP A 142 -43.71 -7.46 -19.10
C ASP A 142 -44.58 -7.99 -17.93
N GLU A 143 -45.59 -7.23 -17.48
CA GLU A 143 -46.56 -7.70 -16.48
C GLU A 143 -47.35 -8.92 -16.97
N ALA A 144 -47.80 -8.90 -18.23
CA ALA A 144 -48.53 -10.02 -18.82
C ALA A 144 -47.66 -11.27 -18.92
N GLU A 145 -46.40 -11.15 -19.38
CA GLU A 145 -45.46 -12.27 -19.42
C GLU A 145 -45.19 -12.84 -18.02
N LEU A 146 -44.99 -11.98 -17.02
CA LEU A 146 -44.80 -12.41 -15.63
C LEU A 146 -46.03 -13.16 -15.10
N ARG A 147 -47.25 -12.66 -15.36
CA ARG A 147 -48.50 -13.34 -14.96
C ARG A 147 -48.67 -14.69 -15.65
N ILE A 148 -48.38 -14.79 -16.93
CA ILE A 148 -48.43 -16.07 -17.66
C ILE A 148 -47.43 -17.06 -17.03
N GLY A 149 -46.21 -16.61 -16.74
CA GLY A 149 -45.20 -17.42 -16.05
C GLY A 149 -45.58 -17.84 -14.63
N GLU A 150 -46.32 -17.01 -13.90
CA GLU A 150 -46.90 -17.35 -12.59
C GLU A 150 -47.99 -18.41 -12.70
N ILE A 151 -48.94 -18.24 -13.63
CA ILE A 151 -50.02 -19.22 -13.86
C ILE A 151 -49.44 -20.58 -14.26
N ARG A 152 -48.47 -20.61 -15.17
CA ARG A 152 -47.80 -21.86 -15.58
C ARG A 152 -47.13 -22.56 -14.41
N ARG A 153 -46.43 -21.81 -13.54
CA ARG A 153 -45.84 -22.36 -12.32
C ARG A 153 -46.90 -22.87 -11.36
N ASP A 154 -47.99 -22.15 -11.19
CA ASP A 154 -49.10 -22.54 -10.30
C ASP A 154 -49.78 -23.82 -10.77
N VAL A 155 -49.97 -23.99 -12.08
CA VAL A 155 -50.50 -25.22 -12.68
C VAL A 155 -49.53 -26.38 -12.44
N ALA A 156 -48.23 -26.19 -12.68
CA ALA A 156 -47.22 -27.22 -12.45
C ALA A 156 -47.10 -27.60 -10.97
N ASP A 157 -47.15 -26.63 -10.06
CA ASP A 157 -47.14 -26.84 -8.61
C ASP A 157 -48.40 -27.60 -8.17
N PHE A 158 -49.58 -27.24 -8.69
CA PHE A 158 -50.82 -27.96 -8.41
C PHE A 158 -50.77 -29.41 -8.91
N HIS A 159 -50.30 -29.64 -10.14
CA HIS A 159 -50.14 -30.99 -10.67
C HIS A 159 -49.21 -31.84 -9.78
N ARG A 160 -48.07 -31.30 -9.37
CA ARG A 160 -47.11 -32.02 -8.52
C ARG A 160 -47.64 -32.27 -7.11
N GLU A 161 -48.19 -31.26 -6.46
CA GLU A 161 -48.57 -31.34 -5.04
C GLU A 161 -49.94 -32.01 -4.82
N VAL A 162 -50.83 -32.00 -5.81
CA VAL A 162 -52.21 -32.48 -5.63
C VAL A 162 -52.52 -33.68 -6.52
N ILE A 163 -52.15 -33.64 -7.80
CA ILE A 163 -52.55 -34.68 -8.79
C ILE A 163 -51.61 -35.89 -8.73
N VAL A 164 -50.29 -35.68 -8.69
CA VAL A 164 -49.32 -36.77 -8.57
C VAL A 164 -49.49 -37.52 -7.25
N GLU A 165 -49.68 -36.80 -6.14
CA GLU A 165 -49.94 -37.42 -4.83
C GLU A 165 -51.25 -38.23 -4.81
N ALA A 166 -52.29 -37.79 -5.53
CA ALA A 166 -53.54 -38.55 -5.67
C ALA A 166 -53.35 -39.83 -6.50
N SER A 167 -52.56 -39.75 -7.58
CA SER A 167 -52.20 -40.88 -8.44
C SER A 167 -51.36 -41.93 -7.71
N GLU A 168 -50.40 -41.51 -6.89
CA GLU A 168 -49.57 -42.40 -6.05
C GLU A 168 -50.41 -43.17 -5.01
N ARG A 169 -51.54 -42.62 -4.59
CA ARG A 169 -52.51 -43.27 -3.69
C ARG A 169 -53.51 -44.17 -4.43
N GLY A 170 -53.44 -44.23 -5.77
CA GLY A 170 -54.34 -45.02 -6.60
C GLY A 170 -55.77 -44.46 -6.71
N THR A 171 -55.96 -43.18 -6.39
CA THR A 171 -57.26 -42.50 -6.47
C THR A 171 -57.32 -41.58 -7.69
N GLU A 172 -58.35 -41.74 -8.53
CA GLU A 172 -58.58 -40.87 -9.71
C GLU A 172 -58.94 -39.42 -9.34
N THR A 173 -59.39 -39.20 -8.10
CA THR A 173 -59.77 -37.87 -7.61
C THR A 173 -58.91 -37.45 -6.43
N ALA A 174 -58.45 -36.20 -6.46
CA ALA A 174 -57.67 -35.64 -5.36
C ALA A 174 -58.52 -35.48 -4.10
N SER A 175 -57.96 -35.86 -2.95
CA SER A 175 -58.59 -35.67 -1.65
C SER A 175 -58.80 -34.17 -1.38
N SER A 176 -60.01 -33.81 -0.94
CA SER A 176 -60.39 -32.43 -0.62
C SER A 176 -59.46 -31.77 0.41
N GLU A 177 -58.91 -32.54 1.34
CA GLU A 177 -57.95 -32.05 2.33
C GLU A 177 -56.63 -31.59 1.70
N HIS A 178 -56.17 -32.24 0.63
CA HIS A 178 -54.91 -31.90 -0.05
C HIS A 178 -55.09 -30.66 -0.90
N VAL A 179 -56.23 -30.56 -1.62
CA VAL A 179 -56.64 -29.33 -2.32
C VAL A 179 -56.74 -28.16 -1.33
N LEU A 180 -57.37 -28.36 -0.17
CA LEU A 180 -57.50 -27.33 0.85
C LEU A 180 -56.15 -26.89 1.41
N LYS A 181 -55.24 -27.84 1.69
CA LYS A 181 -53.87 -27.53 2.14
C LYS A 181 -53.10 -26.72 1.09
N PHE A 182 -53.16 -27.11 -0.19
CA PHE A 182 -52.55 -26.38 -1.29
C PHE A 182 -53.06 -24.93 -1.35
N LEU A 183 -54.39 -24.74 -1.33
CA LEU A 183 -55.00 -23.40 -1.36
C LEU A 183 -54.60 -22.56 -0.16
N GLN A 184 -54.57 -23.14 1.04
CA GLN A 184 -54.11 -22.43 2.25
C GLN A 184 -52.64 -22.00 2.16
N GLN A 185 -51.77 -22.87 1.64
CA GLN A 185 -50.37 -22.54 1.41
C GLN A 185 -50.21 -21.46 0.33
N LYS A 186 -50.98 -21.53 -0.76
CA LYS A 186 -50.98 -20.52 -1.82
C LYS A 186 -51.39 -19.16 -1.29
N VAL A 187 -52.48 -19.07 -0.52
CA VAL A 187 -52.93 -17.82 0.12
C VAL A 187 -51.84 -17.25 1.04
N ARG A 188 -51.16 -18.08 1.83
CA ARG A 188 -50.04 -17.65 2.69
C ARG A 188 -48.85 -17.12 1.88
N LYS A 189 -48.44 -17.83 0.83
CA LYS A 189 -47.35 -17.42 -0.08
C LYS A 189 -47.69 -16.08 -0.74
N THR A 190 -48.90 -15.95 -1.30
CA THR A 190 -49.37 -14.71 -1.93
C THR A 190 -49.37 -13.55 -0.94
N ARG A 191 -49.91 -13.74 0.28
CA ARG A 191 -49.91 -12.69 1.31
C ARG A 191 -48.50 -12.23 1.68
N SER A 192 -47.54 -13.14 1.82
CA SER A 192 -46.15 -12.78 2.09
C SER A 192 -45.52 -12.00 0.93
N ASN A 193 -45.80 -12.40 -0.30
CA ASN A 193 -45.30 -11.69 -1.48
C ASN A 193 -45.92 -10.31 -1.63
N THR A 194 -47.22 -10.16 -1.38
CA THR A 194 -47.90 -8.85 -1.38
C THR A 194 -47.25 -7.89 -0.39
N GLU A 195 -46.92 -8.35 0.81
CA GLU A 195 -46.28 -7.49 1.81
C GLU A 195 -44.88 -7.04 1.36
N LYS A 196 -44.06 -7.97 0.85
CA LYS A 196 -42.74 -7.64 0.28
C LYS A 196 -42.85 -6.64 -0.88
N LEU A 197 -43.85 -6.81 -1.75
CA LEU A 197 -44.08 -5.90 -2.87
C LEU A 197 -44.52 -4.51 -2.40
N ARG A 198 -45.36 -4.42 -1.35
CA ARG A 198 -45.73 -3.14 -0.74
C ARG A 198 -44.53 -2.40 -0.16
N GLU A 199 -43.67 -3.09 0.60
CA GLU A 199 -42.45 -2.51 1.16
C GLU A 199 -41.50 -2.00 0.05
N ARG A 200 -41.33 -2.80 -1.01
CA ARG A 200 -40.55 -2.39 -2.18
C ARG A 200 -41.16 -1.18 -2.90
N ASN A 201 -42.47 -1.17 -3.09
CA ASN A 201 -43.16 -0.06 -3.73
C ASN A 201 -43.00 1.24 -2.93
N ALA A 202 -43.18 1.19 -1.60
CA ALA A 202 -42.95 2.33 -0.73
C ALA A 202 -41.49 2.84 -0.79
N THR A 203 -40.52 1.91 -0.87
CA THR A 203 -39.10 2.26 -1.03
C THR A 203 -38.83 2.94 -2.36
N LEU A 204 -39.38 2.42 -3.46
CA LEU A 204 -39.22 2.98 -4.79
C LEU A 204 -39.88 4.36 -4.90
N GLN A 205 -41.08 4.55 -4.35
CA GLN A 205 -41.72 5.86 -4.26
C GLN A 205 -40.85 6.87 -3.50
N GLY A 206 -40.27 6.47 -2.37
CA GLY A 206 -39.34 7.33 -1.63
C GLY A 206 -38.08 7.67 -2.41
N ASN A 207 -37.57 6.75 -3.24
CA ASN A 207 -36.42 7.01 -4.10
C ASN A 207 -36.77 7.95 -5.25
N ILE A 208 -37.92 7.76 -5.90
CA ILE A 208 -38.44 8.65 -6.95
C ILE A 208 -38.54 10.08 -6.41
N ALA A 209 -39.21 10.27 -5.28
CA ALA A 209 -39.36 11.60 -4.66
C ALA A 209 -38.01 12.25 -4.32
N LYS A 210 -37.03 11.48 -3.83
CA LYS A 210 -35.67 11.98 -3.58
C LYS A 210 -34.96 12.40 -4.86
N THR A 211 -35.06 11.59 -5.92
CA THR A 211 -34.43 11.90 -7.21
C THR A 211 -35.08 13.09 -7.90
N GLU A 212 -36.40 13.23 -7.79
CA GLU A 212 -37.14 14.38 -8.29
C GLU A 212 -36.74 15.66 -7.55
N ALA A 213 -36.68 15.64 -6.21
CA ALA A 213 -36.21 16.77 -5.42
C ALA A 213 -34.76 17.15 -5.76
N ALA A 214 -33.88 16.17 -5.97
CA ALA A 214 -32.51 16.42 -6.40
C ALA A 214 -32.44 17.01 -7.82
N LEU A 215 -33.36 16.64 -8.69
CA LEU A 215 -33.46 17.16 -10.05
C LEU A 215 -34.01 18.58 -10.07
N GLU A 216 -34.96 18.91 -9.19
CA GLU A 216 -35.47 20.27 -8.98
C GLU A 216 -34.36 21.20 -8.47
N ILE A 217 -33.63 20.81 -7.42
CA ILE A 217 -32.47 21.57 -6.92
C ILE A 217 -31.43 21.79 -8.04
N LYS A 218 -31.19 20.79 -8.89
CA LYS A 218 -30.26 20.93 -10.01
C LYS A 218 -30.79 21.85 -11.11
N LYS A 219 -32.10 21.89 -11.36
CA LYS A 219 -32.72 22.84 -12.29
C LYS A 219 -32.57 24.27 -11.77
N ASP A 220 -32.91 24.50 -10.51
CA ASP A 220 -32.73 25.81 -9.87
C ASP A 220 -31.25 26.23 -9.90
N LEU A 221 -30.33 25.29 -9.64
CA LEU A 221 -28.90 25.54 -9.72
C LEU A 221 -28.45 25.82 -11.17
N SER A 222 -29.04 25.17 -12.16
CA SER A 222 -28.76 25.41 -13.58
C SER A 222 -29.27 26.77 -14.04
N ASP A 223 -30.40 27.24 -13.50
CA ASP A 223 -30.96 28.55 -13.80
C ASP A 223 -30.16 29.69 -13.12
N VAL A 224 -29.49 29.38 -11.99
CA VAL A 224 -28.64 30.33 -11.25
C VAL A 224 -27.20 30.36 -11.77
N LEU A 225 -26.67 29.26 -12.31
CA LEU A 225 -25.27 29.16 -12.75
C LEU A 225 -25.09 29.54 -14.22
N HIS A 226 -24.35 30.62 -14.44
CA HIS A 226 -23.88 30.95 -15.79
C HIS A 226 -22.59 30.20 -16.12
N ALA A 227 -22.35 29.92 -17.41
CA ALA A 227 -21.08 29.36 -17.89
C ALA A 227 -19.84 30.13 -17.37
N VAL A 228 -19.99 31.45 -17.19
CA VAL A 228 -18.96 32.35 -16.65
C VAL A 228 -18.58 32.01 -15.21
N ASP A 229 -19.51 31.52 -14.38
CA ASP A 229 -19.24 31.18 -12.97
C ASP A 229 -18.35 29.94 -12.88
N PHE A 230 -18.54 28.97 -13.79
CA PHE A 230 -17.69 27.79 -13.87
C PHE A 230 -16.26 28.13 -14.28
N ASP A 231 -16.10 29.02 -15.27
CA ASP A 231 -14.79 29.51 -15.67
C ASP A 231 -14.12 30.31 -14.54
N GLN A 232 -14.88 31.13 -13.82
CA GLN A 232 -14.38 31.86 -12.66
C GLN A 232 -13.91 30.92 -11.55
N LEU A 233 -14.70 29.89 -11.21
CA LEU A 233 -14.31 28.87 -10.24
C LEU A 233 -13.08 28.08 -10.69
N ALA A 234 -12.97 27.75 -11.97
CA ALA A 234 -11.80 27.07 -12.52
C ALA A 234 -10.54 27.93 -12.39
N ILE A 235 -10.63 29.22 -12.72
CA ILE A 235 -9.53 30.18 -12.56
C ILE A 235 -9.14 30.30 -11.08
N GLN A 236 -10.11 30.46 -10.18
CA GLN A 236 -9.84 30.56 -8.73
C GLN A 236 -9.16 29.30 -8.20
N LYS A 237 -9.64 28.11 -8.60
CA LYS A 237 -9.02 26.83 -8.23
C LYS A 237 -7.57 26.77 -8.73
N GLN A 238 -7.32 27.09 -9.99
CA GLN A 238 -5.97 27.09 -10.56
C GLN A 238 -5.03 28.06 -9.82
N GLN A 239 -5.53 29.25 -9.45
CA GLN A 239 -4.78 30.23 -8.66
C GLN A 239 -4.47 29.73 -7.25
N LEU A 240 -5.44 29.09 -6.58
CA LEU A 240 -5.23 28.50 -5.25
C LEU A 240 -4.23 27.34 -5.29
N GLU A 241 -4.31 26.49 -6.30
CA GLU A 241 -3.34 25.41 -6.50
C GLU A 241 -1.93 25.94 -6.76
N ALA A 242 -1.79 27.01 -7.55
CA ALA A 242 -0.49 27.66 -7.76
C ALA A 242 0.07 28.22 -6.44
N ARG A 243 -0.74 28.93 -5.66
CA ARG A 243 -0.34 29.43 -4.33
C ARG A 243 0.02 28.30 -3.37
N LEU A 244 -0.71 27.19 -3.41
CA LEU A 244 -0.42 26.02 -2.59
C LEU A 244 0.95 25.44 -2.95
N ARG A 245 1.24 25.26 -4.24
CA ARG A 245 2.56 24.80 -4.71
C ARG A 245 3.69 25.73 -4.28
N ASP A 246 3.49 27.05 -4.34
CA ASP A 246 4.48 28.01 -3.88
C ASP A 246 4.73 27.89 -2.36
N ARG A 247 3.67 27.70 -1.57
CA ARG A 247 3.80 27.46 -0.12
C ARG A 247 4.48 26.12 0.19
N GLU A 248 4.16 25.06 -0.55
CA GLU A 248 4.80 23.76 -0.41
C GLU A 248 6.30 23.84 -0.70
N ASN A 249 6.68 24.52 -1.78
CA ASN A 249 8.07 24.76 -2.13
C ASN A 249 8.81 25.55 -1.04
N GLU A 250 8.16 26.56 -0.46
CA GLU A 250 8.74 27.32 0.65
C GLU A 250 8.91 26.47 1.91
N VAL A 251 7.92 25.62 2.24
CA VAL A 251 8.03 24.66 3.35
C VAL A 251 9.18 23.67 3.10
N PHE A 252 9.36 23.18 1.88
CA PHE A 252 10.49 22.31 1.54
C PHE A 252 11.84 23.02 1.66
N ARG A 253 11.92 24.30 1.25
CA ARG A 253 13.11 25.14 1.42
C ARG A 253 13.47 25.29 2.90
N LEU A 254 12.50 25.69 3.72
CA LEU A 254 12.68 25.86 5.16
C LEU A 254 13.03 24.54 5.86
N LYS A 255 12.41 23.42 5.50
CA LYS A 255 12.79 22.09 6.02
C LYS A 255 14.24 21.75 5.70
N ARG A 256 14.70 22.02 4.46
CA ARG A 256 16.10 21.78 4.08
C ARG A 256 17.06 22.66 4.86
N GLU A 257 16.71 23.92 5.12
CA GLU A 257 17.50 24.83 5.96
C GLU A 257 17.55 24.37 7.41
N ASN A 258 16.40 23.99 7.98
CA ASN A 258 16.32 23.48 9.35
C ASN A 258 17.16 22.18 9.52
N LEU A 259 17.08 21.26 8.56
CA LEU A 259 17.93 20.06 8.57
C LEU A 259 19.44 20.39 8.52
N LYS A 260 19.84 21.47 7.82
CA LYS A 260 21.23 21.91 7.81
C LYS A 260 21.63 22.48 9.18
N THR A 261 20.78 23.29 9.79
CA THR A 261 21.04 23.88 11.11
C THR A 261 21.06 22.83 12.22
N GLU A 262 20.15 21.86 12.17
CA GLU A 262 20.13 20.71 13.09
C GLU A 262 21.39 19.87 12.97
N LYS A 263 21.86 19.57 11.75
CA LYS A 263 23.14 18.86 11.55
C LYS A 263 24.34 19.65 12.06
N ALA A 264 24.35 20.97 11.89
CA ALA A 264 25.39 21.82 12.44
C ALA A 264 25.38 21.81 13.98
N LEU A 265 24.18 21.85 14.58
CA LEU A 265 23.98 21.76 16.02
C LEU A 265 24.41 20.40 16.58
N GLU A 266 24.05 19.30 15.92
CA GLU A 266 24.46 17.96 16.34
C GLU A 266 26.00 17.82 16.30
N LYS A 267 26.63 18.40 15.28
CA LYS A 267 28.09 18.45 15.19
C LYS A 267 28.71 19.19 16.37
N THR A 268 28.23 20.40 16.71
CA THR A 268 28.78 21.15 17.84
C THR A 268 28.48 20.47 19.18
N HIS A 269 27.30 19.87 19.34
CA HIS A 269 26.93 19.10 20.52
C HIS A 269 27.83 17.87 20.69
N SER A 270 28.13 17.13 19.61
CA SER A 270 29.06 15.99 19.65
C SER A 270 30.47 16.41 20.05
N GLN A 271 30.97 17.52 19.51
CA GLN A 271 32.28 18.08 19.88
C GLN A 271 32.33 18.50 21.35
N LEU A 272 31.27 19.16 21.82
CA LEU A 272 31.16 19.55 23.23
C LEU A 272 31.13 18.32 24.15
N ARG A 273 30.41 17.26 23.76
CA ARG A 273 30.34 16.01 24.53
C ARG A 273 31.72 15.35 24.66
N VAL A 274 32.51 15.31 23.58
CA VAL A 274 33.89 14.78 23.62
C VAL A 274 34.76 15.61 24.56
N LEU A 275 34.75 16.95 24.42
CA LEU A 275 35.52 17.84 25.29
C LEU A 275 35.10 17.73 26.76
N PHE A 276 33.81 17.52 27.02
CA PHE A 276 33.28 17.32 28.36
C PHE A 276 33.74 16.00 28.97
N GLU A 277 33.79 14.93 28.18
CA GLU A 277 34.33 13.64 28.61
C GLU A 277 35.83 13.75 28.92
N GLU A 278 36.61 14.40 28.05
CA GLU A 278 38.03 14.70 28.28
C GLU A 278 38.23 15.52 29.56
N TYR A 279 37.41 16.55 29.77
CA TYR A 279 37.42 17.34 31.00
C TYR A 279 37.16 16.46 32.23
N ASN A 280 36.18 15.55 32.18
CA ASN A 280 35.87 14.66 33.30
C ASN A 280 37.03 13.68 33.58
N VAL A 281 37.67 13.13 32.54
CA VAL A 281 38.86 12.28 32.69
C VAL A 281 40.00 13.07 33.33
N ILE A 282 40.30 14.27 32.83
CA ILE A 282 41.34 15.14 33.39
C ILE A 282 41.01 15.47 34.85
N LYS A 283 39.77 15.83 35.16
CA LYS A 283 39.32 16.11 36.52
C LYS A 283 39.50 14.90 37.44
N ALA A 284 39.13 13.70 37.00
CA ALA A 284 39.30 12.46 37.75
C ALA A 284 40.77 12.15 38.01
N THR A 285 41.63 12.26 36.97
CA THR A 285 43.07 12.07 37.14
C THR A 285 43.68 13.10 38.09
N LEU A 286 43.25 14.36 38.04
CA LEU A 286 43.73 15.41 38.93
C LEU A 286 43.37 15.12 40.39
N LEU A 287 42.15 14.65 40.64
CA LEU A 287 41.71 14.19 41.96
C LEU A 287 42.51 12.96 42.44
N GLU A 288 42.84 12.02 41.57
CA GLU A 288 43.66 10.83 41.91
C GLU A 288 45.12 11.19 42.21
N ARG A 289 45.71 12.15 41.46
CA ARG A 289 47.10 12.58 41.63
C ARG A 289 47.33 13.42 42.89
N GLN A 290 46.30 14.12 43.37
CA GLN A 290 46.40 14.98 44.55
C GLN A 290 46.92 14.26 45.82
N PRO A 291 46.35 13.11 46.24
CA PRO A 291 46.87 12.36 47.40
C PRO A 291 48.24 11.72 47.13
N GLN A 292 48.55 11.32 45.89
CA GLN A 292 49.87 10.79 45.53
C GLN A 292 50.96 11.86 45.74
N LEU A 293 50.71 13.10 45.29
CA LEU A 293 51.60 14.23 45.53
C LEU A 293 51.76 14.53 47.03
N HIS A 294 50.68 14.42 47.81
CA HIS A 294 50.75 14.58 49.26
C HIS A 294 51.68 13.54 49.91
N ARG A 295 51.53 12.26 49.54
CA ARG A 295 52.41 11.18 50.04
C ARG A 295 53.87 11.39 49.67
N VAL A 296 54.15 11.75 48.41
CA VAL A 296 55.53 12.04 47.98
C VAL A 296 56.12 13.24 48.74
N ARG A 297 55.33 14.29 49.00
CA ARG A 297 55.76 15.42 49.83
C ARG A 297 56.07 15.01 51.27
N GLU A 298 55.25 14.15 51.87
CA GLU A 298 55.54 13.59 53.21
C GLU A 298 56.82 12.75 53.22
N ASP A 299 56.99 11.86 52.25
CA ASP A 299 58.15 10.97 52.20
C ASP A 299 59.44 11.72 51.90
N THR A 300 59.40 12.74 51.03
CA THR A 300 60.54 13.64 50.81
C THR A 300 60.86 14.45 52.07
N ALA A 301 59.87 14.95 52.80
CA ALA A 301 60.09 15.62 54.08
C ALA A 301 60.74 14.69 55.12
N LYS A 302 60.27 13.44 55.23
CA LYS A 302 60.89 12.41 56.09
C LYS A 302 62.34 12.13 55.68
N ALA A 303 62.62 11.99 54.39
CA ALA A 303 63.97 11.74 53.87
C ALA A 303 64.91 12.92 54.15
N ILE A 304 64.44 14.16 53.97
CA ILE A 304 65.20 15.37 54.32
C ILE A 304 65.49 15.41 55.82
N ALA A 305 64.51 15.13 56.68
CA ALA A 305 64.69 15.10 58.13
C ALA A 305 65.69 14.01 58.55
N LEU A 306 65.60 12.81 57.96
CA LEU A 306 66.55 11.71 58.21
C LEU A 306 67.97 12.09 57.77
N LYS A 307 68.12 12.65 56.56
CA LYS A 307 69.41 13.16 56.07
C LYS A 307 69.98 14.20 57.04
N ARG A 308 69.15 15.12 57.53
CA ARG A 308 69.57 16.14 58.50
C ARG A 308 70.06 15.51 59.81
N LYS A 309 69.30 14.57 60.37
CA LYS A 309 69.71 13.81 61.57
C LYS A 309 71.02 13.05 61.36
N MET A 310 71.18 12.36 60.22
CA MET A 310 72.44 11.68 59.88
C MET A 310 73.60 12.66 59.79
N GLN A 311 73.39 13.81 59.15
CA GLN A 311 74.41 14.86 59.02
C GLN A 311 74.77 15.49 60.37
N GLU A 312 73.79 15.76 61.23
CA GLU A 312 74.01 16.21 62.62
C GLU A 312 74.79 15.16 63.42
N SER A 313 74.42 13.87 63.34
CA SER A 313 75.13 12.79 64.01
C SER A 313 76.58 12.64 63.52
N LEU A 314 76.82 12.75 62.20
CA LEU A 314 78.16 12.76 61.63
C LEU A 314 78.98 13.95 62.13
N GLN A 315 78.40 15.15 62.18
CA GLN A 315 79.06 16.32 62.74
C GLN A 315 79.38 16.16 64.23
N GLN A 316 78.49 15.56 65.02
CA GLN A 316 78.74 15.21 66.42
C GLN A 316 79.88 14.20 66.55
N PHE A 317 79.83 13.09 65.81
CA PHE A 317 80.92 12.10 65.76
C PHE A 317 82.27 12.72 65.36
N MET A 318 82.28 13.66 64.40
CA MET A 318 83.51 14.38 64.03
C MET A 318 84.02 15.26 65.19
N LYS A 319 83.14 16.03 65.84
CA LYS A 319 83.50 16.86 67.01
C LYS A 319 83.97 16.04 68.21
N GLU A 320 83.35 14.89 68.48
CA GLU A 320 83.75 13.98 69.56
C GLU A 320 85.13 13.36 69.29
N ARG A 321 85.42 12.98 68.04
CA ARG A 321 86.77 12.54 67.63
C ARG A 321 87.82 13.63 67.74
N GLU A 322 87.48 14.86 67.38
CA GLU A 322 88.35 16.03 67.54
C GLU A 322 88.62 16.33 69.02
N SER A 323 87.60 16.18 69.89
CA SER A 323 87.70 16.44 71.32
C SER A 323 88.41 15.32 72.11
N SER A 324 88.29 14.07 71.68
CA SER A 324 88.84 12.89 72.39
C SER A 324 90.29 12.54 72.01
N SER A 325 90.77 12.93 70.83
CA SER A 325 92.14 12.62 70.41
C SER A 325 93.10 13.82 70.41
N GLY A 326 92.60 15.07 70.50
CA GLY A 326 93.44 16.28 70.36
C GLY A 326 94.18 16.39 69.02
N GLU A 327 94.01 15.41 68.13
CA GLU A 327 94.72 15.26 66.88
C GLU A 327 93.90 15.94 65.79
N LYS A 328 94.32 17.14 65.38
CA LYS A 328 93.78 17.82 64.20
C LYS A 328 93.96 16.89 63.00
N LYS A 329 92.84 16.41 62.45
CA LYS A 329 92.87 15.67 61.20
C LYS A 329 93.43 16.56 60.10
N PRO A 330 94.40 16.08 59.29
CA PRO A 330 94.99 16.88 58.24
C PRO A 330 93.93 17.30 57.23
N THR A 331 93.97 18.55 56.80
CA THR A 331 93.16 19.02 55.66
C THR A 331 93.48 18.14 54.45
N ALA A 332 92.54 17.98 53.50
CA ALA A 332 92.71 17.08 52.35
C ALA A 332 94.08 17.25 51.63
N MET A 333 94.59 18.49 51.57
CA MET A 333 95.92 18.80 51.04
C MET A 333 97.07 18.32 51.93
N GLU A 334 96.97 18.52 53.24
CA GLU A 334 97.96 18.05 54.22
C GLU A 334 98.01 16.52 54.27
N TYR A 335 96.88 15.82 54.15
CA TYR A 335 96.83 14.35 54.05
C TYR A 335 97.51 13.84 52.78
N LEU A 336 97.31 14.54 51.65
CA LEU A 336 97.97 14.21 50.39
C LEU A 336 99.49 14.37 50.51
N ASP A 337 99.95 15.44 51.13
CA ASP A 337 101.39 15.67 51.33
C ASP A 337 101.99 14.71 52.35
N LEU A 338 101.24 14.33 53.39
CA LEU A 338 101.64 13.28 54.33
C LEU A 338 101.79 11.93 53.60
N LYS A 339 100.86 11.59 52.71
CA LYS A 339 100.91 10.37 51.90
C LYS A 339 102.10 10.35 50.94
N LYS A 340 102.43 11.50 50.32
CA LYS A 340 103.67 11.64 49.52
C LYS A 340 104.91 11.41 50.38
N ARG A 341 104.94 11.96 51.61
CA ARG A 341 106.06 11.80 52.56
C ARG A 341 106.24 10.34 52.97
N VAL A 342 105.14 9.63 53.25
CA VAL A 342 105.15 8.20 53.55
C VAL A 342 105.70 7.40 52.37
N ALA A 343 105.30 7.71 51.14
CA ALA A 343 105.82 7.04 49.95
C ALA A 343 107.34 7.23 49.79
N ILE A 344 107.85 8.45 49.99
CA ILE A 344 109.30 8.73 49.97
C ILE A 344 110.04 7.95 51.07
N LEU A 345 109.48 7.91 52.28
CA LEU A 345 110.08 7.17 53.40
C LEU A 345 110.06 5.66 53.17
N GLN A 346 109.00 5.11 52.57
CA GLN A 346 108.93 3.71 52.17
C GLN A 346 109.99 3.38 51.11
N GLN A 347 110.18 4.24 50.11
CA GLN A 347 111.22 4.07 49.11
C GLN A 347 112.63 4.09 49.74
N LYS A 348 112.87 4.97 50.71
CA LYS A 348 114.12 5.02 51.48
C LYS A 348 114.31 3.78 52.37
N SER A 349 113.25 3.31 53.02
CA SER A 349 113.27 2.09 53.83
C SER A 349 113.60 0.86 52.97
N HIS A 350 112.97 0.74 51.81
CA HIS A 350 113.25 -0.31 50.85
C HIS A 350 114.70 -0.23 50.32
N ALA A 351 115.20 0.97 50.02
CA ALA A 351 116.60 1.15 49.63
C ALA A 351 117.59 0.77 50.76
N MET A 352 117.25 1.05 52.01
CA MET A 352 118.01 0.61 53.18
C MET A 352 117.96 -0.90 53.36
N GLN A 353 116.79 -1.53 53.20
CA GLN A 353 116.66 -3.00 53.23
C GLN A 353 117.49 -3.67 52.14
N MET A 354 117.54 -3.11 50.93
CA MET A 354 118.40 -3.60 49.86
C MET A 354 119.89 -3.46 50.22
N LYS A 355 120.30 -2.35 50.85
CA LYS A 355 121.68 -2.18 51.34
C LYS A 355 122.04 -3.17 52.45
N VAL A 356 121.13 -3.44 53.38
CA VAL A 356 121.29 -4.46 54.42
C VAL A 356 121.40 -5.85 53.78
N GLY A 357 120.55 -6.17 52.80
CA GLY A 357 120.64 -7.42 52.05
C GLY A 357 121.97 -7.60 51.30
N VAL A 358 122.52 -6.53 50.71
CA VAL A 358 123.87 -6.56 50.12
C VAL A 358 124.94 -6.76 51.19
N ALA A 359 124.80 -6.14 52.37
CA ALA A 359 125.71 -6.35 53.51
C ALA A 359 125.66 -7.80 54.03
N ASP A 360 124.47 -8.41 54.11
CA ASP A 360 124.31 -9.81 54.52
C ASP A 360 124.84 -10.79 53.47
N LEU A 361 124.64 -10.51 52.17
CA LEU A 361 125.20 -11.31 51.07
C LEU A 361 126.74 -11.22 51.02
N THR A 362 127.30 -10.05 51.29
CA THR A 362 128.76 -9.87 51.39
C THR A 362 129.32 -10.55 52.65
N ALA A 363 128.61 -10.48 53.78
CA ALA A 363 128.98 -11.20 55.02
C ALA A 363 128.93 -12.73 54.83
N THR A 364 127.90 -13.26 54.18
CA THR A 364 127.81 -14.71 53.87
C THR A 364 128.87 -15.15 52.86
N GLN A 365 129.17 -14.36 51.82
CA GLN A 365 130.29 -14.64 50.91
C GLN A 365 131.66 -14.61 51.61
N LEU A 366 131.88 -13.66 52.52
CA LEU A 366 133.08 -13.62 53.37
C LEU A 366 133.13 -14.83 54.31
N GLY A 367 132.01 -15.24 54.89
CA GLY A 367 131.88 -16.46 55.71
C GLY A 367 132.17 -17.75 54.92
N VAL A 368 131.72 -17.84 53.66
CA VAL A 368 132.04 -18.96 52.76
C VAL A 368 133.52 -18.96 52.36
N LYS A 369 134.12 -17.78 52.11
CA LYS A 369 135.57 -17.64 51.87
C LYS A 369 136.39 -18.05 53.11
N LEU A 370 135.94 -17.71 54.31
CA LEU A 370 136.55 -18.13 55.58
C LEU A 370 136.42 -19.65 55.79
N CYS A 371 135.27 -20.26 55.51
CA CYS A 371 135.10 -21.71 55.57
C CYS A 371 135.98 -22.47 54.55
N LYS A 372 136.19 -21.89 53.36
CA LYS A 372 137.14 -22.43 52.36
C LYS A 372 138.59 -22.30 52.84
N ALA A 373 138.97 -21.19 53.47
CA ALA A 373 140.30 -21.00 54.05
C ALA A 373 140.56 -21.96 55.23
N ILE A 374 139.56 -22.23 56.07
CA ILE A 374 139.67 -23.19 57.19
C ILE A 374 139.78 -24.64 56.69
N LYS A 375 139.14 -24.99 55.56
CA LYS A 375 139.30 -26.31 54.92
C LYS A 375 140.68 -26.49 54.25
N ALA A 376 141.27 -25.43 53.71
CA ALA A 376 142.59 -25.46 53.09
C ALA A 376 143.76 -25.59 54.09
N CYS A 377 143.54 -25.37 55.39
CA CYS A 377 144.53 -25.60 56.45
C CYS A 377 144.44 -27.01 57.10
N LYS A 378 143.59 -27.91 56.57
CA LYS A 378 143.39 -29.27 57.09
C LYS A 378 143.91 -30.39 56.16
N GLU A 379 144.56 -30.03 55.07
CA GLU A 379 145.43 -30.89 54.25
C GLU A 379 146.85 -30.32 54.32
#